data_AF-X1NE72-F1
#
_entry.id   AF-X1NE72-F1
#
_cell.length_a   1.000
_cell.length_b   1.000
_cell.length_c   1.000
_cell.angle_alpha   90.00
_cell.angle_beta   90.00
_cell.angle_gamma   90.00
#
_symmetry.space_group_name_H-M   'P 1'
#
loop_
_entity.id
_entity.type
_entity.pdbx_description
1 polymer ?
#
loop_
_entity_poly.entity_id
_entity_poly.type
_entity_poly.pdbx_seq_one_letter_code
_entity_poly.pdbx_strand_id
1 'polypeptide(L)'
;MPIFTEVVCMVSPLTHPAQMAEVLMESAKCGIPVYVEVDAQPGATSPVTLAGTLVEQNANVLCGITLAQLVNSGTPCIYAIASGIMDMKTGNYSGAAPETCLLHAATAQVAHFY
;
A
#
# COMPACT_ATOMS: atom_id res chain seq x y z
N MET A 1 4.53 8.10 23.47
CA MET A 1 4.57 6.92 22.58
C MET A 1 3.18 6.81 21.95
N PRO A 2 3.06 6.69 20.62
CA PRO A 2 1.75 6.54 19.98
C PRO A 2 1.06 5.26 20.46
N ILE A 3 -0.24 5.35 20.74
CA ILE A 3 -1.04 4.25 21.32
C ILE A 3 -1.75 3.40 20.25
N PHE A 4 -1.90 3.92 19.04
CA PHE A 4 -2.45 3.23 17.87
C PHE A 4 -1.80 3.78 16.59
N THR A 5 -2.01 3.08 15.48
CA THR A 5 -1.66 3.50 14.12
C THR A 5 -2.92 3.56 13.28
N GLU A 6 -2.99 4.49 12.33
CA GLU A 6 -4.09 4.55 11.36
C GLU A 6 -3.72 3.79 10.10
N VAL A 7 -4.62 2.92 9.62
CA VAL A 7 -4.46 2.21 8.34
C VAL A 7 -5.10 3.05 7.25
N VAL A 8 -4.31 3.43 6.24
CA VAL A 8 -4.81 4.13 5.06
C VAL A 8 -4.47 3.32 3.83
N CYS A 9 -5.51 2.81 3.17
CA CYS A 9 -5.38 2.08 1.92
C CYS A 9 -5.35 3.05 0.72
N MET A 10 -4.23 3.00 0.01
CA MET A 10 -4.04 3.64 -1.29
C MET A 10 -4.64 2.71 -2.36
N VAL A 11 -5.62 3.20 -3.12
CA VAL A 11 -6.42 2.32 -4.01
C VAL A 11 -5.75 2.11 -5.37
N SER A 12 -5.36 0.86 -5.64
CA SER A 12 -4.95 0.41 -6.97
C SER A 12 -6.14 0.41 -7.96
N PRO A 13 -5.98 0.80 -9.24
CA PRO A 13 -4.78 1.35 -9.85
C PRO A 13 -4.68 2.88 -9.67
N LEU A 14 -3.76 3.34 -8.81
CA LEU A 14 -3.31 4.73 -8.68
C LEU A 14 -4.44 5.78 -8.54
N THR A 15 -5.51 5.43 -7.83
CA THR A 15 -6.64 6.33 -7.60
C THR A 15 -6.81 6.53 -6.10
N HIS A 16 -6.86 7.77 -5.63
CA HIS A 16 -6.93 8.05 -4.19
C HIS A 16 -8.19 8.88 -3.88
N PRO A 17 -9.24 8.27 -3.30
CA PRO A 17 -10.43 9.01 -2.91
C PRO A 17 -10.07 10.12 -1.94
N ALA A 18 -10.67 11.31 -2.13
CA ALA A 18 -10.41 12.48 -1.29
C ALA A 18 -10.57 12.17 0.20
N GLN A 19 -11.59 11.39 0.55
CA GLN A 19 -11.82 10.96 1.94
C GLN A 19 -10.63 10.21 2.55
N MET A 20 -9.99 9.30 1.81
CA MET A 20 -8.84 8.54 2.32
C MET A 20 -7.59 9.44 2.43
N ALA A 21 -7.41 10.34 1.46
CA ALA A 21 -6.34 11.32 1.51
C ALA A 21 -6.51 12.27 2.72
N GLU A 22 -7.74 12.72 3.00
CA GLU A 22 -8.07 13.53 4.18
C GLU A 22 -7.75 12.79 5.49
N VAL A 23 -8.13 11.51 5.62
CA VAL A 23 -7.79 10.69 6.80
C VAL A 23 -6.27 10.63 7.01
N LEU A 24 -5.50 10.42 5.94
CA LEU A 24 -4.04 10.41 6.00
C LEU A 24 -3.49 11.77 6.45
N MET A 25 -3.97 12.86 5.85
CA MET A 25 -3.53 14.21 6.19
C MET A 25 -3.86 14.56 7.63
N GLU A 26 -5.07 14.26 8.12
CA GLU A 26 -5.46 14.52 9.51
C GLU A 26 -4.67 13.67 10.50
N SER A 27 -4.41 12.40 10.17
CA SER A 27 -3.55 11.52 10.97
C SER A 27 -2.13 12.10 11.09
N ALA A 28 -1.55 12.56 9.97
CA ALA A 28 -0.24 13.18 9.95
C ALA A 28 -0.18 14.48 10.77
N LYS A 29 -1.20 15.35 10.67
CA LYS A 29 -1.33 16.58 11.49
C LYS A 29 -1.39 16.27 12.99
N CYS A 30 -2.10 15.20 13.35
CA CYS A 30 -2.25 14.77 14.75
C CYS A 30 -1.01 14.02 15.28
N GLY A 31 0.00 13.75 14.44
CA GLY A 31 1.18 12.96 14.83
C GLY A 31 0.87 11.47 15.05
N ILE A 32 -0.24 10.97 14.48
CA ILE A 32 -0.59 9.55 14.50
C ILE A 32 0.25 8.85 13.42
N PRO A 33 0.98 7.77 13.76
CA PRO A 33 1.67 6.96 12.75
C PRO A 33 0.71 6.38 11.73
N VAL A 34 1.09 6.44 10.45
CA VAL A 34 0.25 5.98 9.34
C VAL A 34 0.80 4.68 8.77
N TYR A 35 -0.04 3.65 8.70
CA TYR A 35 0.21 2.42 7.98
C TYR A 35 -0.30 2.61 6.55
N VAL A 36 0.63 2.92 5.63
CA VAL A 36 0.31 3.23 4.24
C VAL A 36 0.29 1.93 3.46
N GLU A 37 -0.92 1.52 3.11
CA GLU A 37 -1.27 0.20 2.61
C GLU A 37 -1.71 0.24 1.15
N VAL A 38 -1.59 -0.88 0.44
CA VAL A 38 -2.20 -1.09 -0.88
C VAL A 38 -2.52 -2.56 -1.13
N ASP A 39 -3.65 -2.80 -1.79
CA ASP A 39 -4.24 -4.12 -2.02
C ASP A 39 -4.36 -4.41 -3.52
N ALA A 40 -3.21 -4.41 -4.19
CA ALA A 40 -3.12 -4.69 -5.60
C ALA A 40 -3.37 -6.18 -5.90
N GLN A 41 -4.23 -6.46 -6.87
CA GLN A 41 -4.46 -7.81 -7.40
C GLN A 41 -3.87 -7.93 -8.81
N PRO A 42 -2.76 -8.67 -9.00
CA PRO A 42 -2.23 -8.98 -10.32
C PRO A 42 -3.31 -9.54 -11.26
N GLY A 43 -3.53 -8.86 -12.39
CA GLY A 43 -4.51 -9.25 -13.40
C GLY A 43 -5.92 -8.72 -13.18
N ALA A 44 -6.19 -8.04 -12.05
CA ALA A 44 -7.46 -7.38 -11.77
C ALA A 44 -7.28 -5.86 -11.64
N THR A 45 -6.62 -5.41 -10.58
CA THR A 45 -6.40 -3.98 -10.27
C THR A 45 -4.98 -3.52 -10.52
N SER A 46 -4.09 -4.43 -10.95
CA SER A 46 -2.71 -4.14 -11.35
C SER A 46 -2.30 -5.06 -12.53
N PRO A 47 -1.16 -4.80 -13.20
CA PRO A 47 -0.68 -5.68 -14.27
C PRO A 47 -0.56 -7.14 -13.83
N VAL A 48 -0.81 -8.10 -14.72
CA VAL A 48 -0.78 -9.54 -14.36
C VAL A 48 0.61 -10.04 -13.93
N THR A 49 1.67 -9.35 -14.34
CA THR A 49 3.05 -9.70 -13.99
C THR A 49 3.40 -9.20 -12.59
N LEU A 50 4.03 -10.03 -11.76
CA LEU A 50 4.46 -9.65 -10.41
C LEU A 50 5.36 -8.41 -10.36
N ALA A 51 6.28 -8.25 -11.31
CA ALA A 51 7.13 -7.06 -11.39
C ALA A 51 6.31 -5.79 -11.69
N GLY A 52 5.32 -5.90 -12.60
CA GLY A 52 4.40 -4.80 -12.90
C GLY A 52 3.53 -4.41 -11.70
N THR A 53 2.98 -5.38 -10.99
CA THR A 53 2.28 -5.15 -9.71
C THR A 53 3.20 -4.53 -8.67
N LEU A 54 4.44 -5.01 -8.54
CA LEU A 54 5.40 -4.46 -7.59
C LEU A 54 5.67 -2.97 -7.83
N VAL A 55 5.82 -2.56 -9.09
CA VAL A 55 5.98 -1.16 -9.46
C VAL A 55 4.72 -0.35 -9.16
N GLU A 56 3.55 -0.88 -9.50
CA GLU A 56 2.26 -0.22 -9.27
C GLU A 56 1.99 0.00 -7.78
N GLN A 57 2.08 -1.05 -6.97
CA GLN A 57 1.87 -0.95 -5.52
C GLN A 57 2.90 -0.02 -4.85
N ASN A 58 4.16 -0.06 -5.31
CA ASN A 58 5.19 0.85 -4.81
C ASN A 58 4.86 2.32 -5.09
N ALA A 59 4.34 2.63 -6.28
CA ALA A 59 3.92 3.99 -6.60
C ALA A 59 2.77 4.47 -5.69
N ASN A 60 1.81 3.61 -5.36
CA ASN A 60 0.73 3.93 -4.42
C ASN A 60 1.27 4.23 -3.01
N VAL A 61 2.11 3.34 -2.47
CA VAL A 61 2.65 3.50 -1.11
C VAL A 61 3.51 4.76 -1.02
N LEU A 62 4.39 5.00 -1.99
CA LEU A 62 5.21 6.21 -2.01
C LEU A 62 4.37 7.48 -2.15
N CYS A 63 3.25 7.44 -2.89
CA CYS A 63 2.31 8.55 -2.95
C CYS A 63 1.77 8.89 -1.55
N GLY A 64 1.31 7.89 -0.80
CA GLY A 64 0.78 8.08 0.55
C GLY A 64 1.83 8.56 1.55
N ILE A 65 3.02 7.94 1.54
CA ILE A 65 4.14 8.38 2.39
C ILE A 65 4.54 9.82 2.06
N THR A 66 4.67 10.16 0.78
CA THR A 66 5.00 11.52 0.34
C THR A 66 3.96 12.52 0.81
N LEU A 67 2.67 12.20 0.69
CA LEU A 67 1.60 13.05 1.19
C LEU A 67 1.70 13.26 2.70
N ALA A 68 1.96 12.21 3.47
CA ALA A 68 2.13 12.32 4.92
C ALA A 68 3.31 13.24 5.28
N GLN A 69 4.45 13.09 4.60
CA GLN A 69 5.63 13.95 4.82
C GLN A 69 5.40 15.40 4.39
N LEU A 70 4.61 15.65 3.34
CA LEU A 70 4.24 17.00 2.91
C LEU A 70 3.33 17.71 3.92
N VAL A 71 2.48 16.96 4.61
CA VAL A 71 1.58 17.48 5.64
C VAL A 71 2.32 17.77 6.93
N ASN A 72 3.16 16.83 7.38
CA ASN A 72 3.95 16.95 8.58
C ASN A 72 5.26 16.17 8.44
N SER A 73 6.35 16.91 8.25
CA SER A 73 7.68 16.32 8.06
C SER A 73 8.08 15.49 9.28
N GLY A 74 8.44 14.23 9.04
CA GLY A 74 8.79 13.28 10.09
C GLY A 74 7.61 12.46 10.63
N THR A 75 6.40 12.57 10.04
CA THR A 75 5.30 11.66 10.36
C THR A 75 5.76 10.20 10.22
N PRO A 76 5.65 9.37 11.28
CA PRO A 76 6.03 7.97 11.18
C PRO A 76 5.11 7.25 10.20
N CYS A 77 5.70 6.59 9.20
CA CYS A 77 4.98 5.84 8.18
C CYS A 77 5.44 4.39 8.17
N ILE A 78 4.51 3.45 7.97
CA ILE A 78 4.80 2.04 7.73
C ILE A 78 4.49 1.76 6.26
N TYR A 79 5.51 1.32 5.51
CA TYR A 79 5.33 0.81 4.15
C TYR A 79 4.67 -0.56 4.24
N ALA A 80 3.48 -0.71 3.67
CA ALA A 80 2.72 -1.93 3.79
C ALA A 80 1.90 -2.27 2.55
N ILE A 81 1.53 -3.56 2.47
CA ILE A 81 0.64 -4.10 1.46
C ILE A 81 -0.27 -5.16 2.10
N ALA A 82 -1.51 -5.30 1.61
CA ALA A 82 -2.30 -6.52 1.75
C ALA A 82 -2.65 -7.11 0.37
N SER A 83 -1.79 -6.84 -0.61
CA SER A 83 -1.87 -7.33 -1.98
C SER A 83 -1.82 -8.86 -2.05
N GLY A 84 -2.53 -9.43 -3.02
CA GLY A 84 -2.58 -10.88 -3.26
C GLY A 84 -3.12 -11.15 -4.66
N ILE A 85 -2.97 -12.36 -5.18
CA ILE A 85 -3.36 -12.62 -6.57
C ILE A 85 -4.87 -12.78 -6.74
N MET A 86 -5.35 -12.61 -7.97
CA MET A 86 -6.66 -13.10 -8.38
C MET A 86 -6.51 -14.53 -8.92
N ASP A 87 -7.31 -15.47 -8.41
CA ASP A 87 -7.45 -16.79 -9.01
C ASP A 87 -8.18 -16.65 -10.36
N MET A 88 -7.51 -16.93 -11.48
CA MET A 88 -8.09 -16.72 -12.81
C MET A 88 -9.26 -17.64 -13.15
N LYS A 89 -9.46 -18.73 -12.41
CA LYS A 89 -10.58 -19.65 -12.65
C LYS A 89 -11.87 -19.15 -11.99
N THR A 90 -11.75 -18.54 -10.82
CA THR A 90 -12.88 -18.15 -9.96
C THR A 90 -13.09 -16.64 -9.88
N GLY A 91 -12.07 -15.84 -10.20
CA GLY A 91 -12.05 -14.40 -10.00
C GLY A 91 -11.83 -13.98 -8.53
N ASN A 92 -11.63 -14.93 -7.62
CA ASN A 92 -11.52 -14.64 -6.20
C ASN A 92 -10.12 -14.14 -5.82
N TYR A 93 -10.06 -13.38 -4.73
CA TYR A 93 -8.81 -13.04 -4.06
C TYR A 93 -8.12 -14.29 -3.47
N SER A 94 -6.81 -14.40 -3.67
CA SER A 94 -5.96 -15.47 -3.15
C SER A 94 -4.73 -14.90 -2.45
N GLY A 95 -4.86 -14.71 -1.13
CA GLY A 95 -3.79 -14.17 -0.28
C GLY A 95 -2.68 -15.15 0.10
N ALA A 96 -2.84 -16.44 -0.21
CA ALA A 96 -1.90 -17.49 0.19
C ALA A 96 -1.25 -18.22 -1.01
N ALA A 97 -1.40 -17.70 -2.22
CA ALA A 97 -0.75 -18.25 -3.40
C ALA A 97 0.78 -18.05 -3.34
N PRO A 98 1.58 -18.94 -3.98
CA PRO A 98 3.03 -18.76 -4.08
C PRO A 98 3.44 -17.40 -4.64
N GLU A 99 2.70 -16.91 -5.63
CA GLU A 99 2.88 -15.60 -6.24
C GLU A 99 2.68 -14.46 -5.23
N THR A 100 1.69 -14.58 -4.34
CA THR A 100 1.46 -13.63 -3.25
C THR A 100 2.65 -13.60 -2.30
N CYS A 101 3.17 -14.77 -1.89
CA CYS A 101 4.36 -14.85 -1.04
C CYS A 101 5.59 -14.21 -1.69
N LEU A 102 5.81 -14.43 -2.98
CA LEU A 102 6.90 -13.80 -3.73
C LEU A 102 6.73 -12.28 -3.82
N LEU A 103 5.52 -11.81 -4.07
CA LEU A 103 5.21 -10.38 -4.10
C LEU A 103 5.48 -9.74 -2.74
N HIS A 104 5.08 -10.36 -1.63
CA HIS A 104 5.34 -9.89 -0.27
C HIS A 104 6.82 -9.84 0.06
N ALA A 105 7.59 -10.88 -0.28
CA ALA A 105 9.03 -10.91 -0.08
C ALA A 105 9.76 -9.81 -0.86
N ALA A 106 9.40 -9.61 -2.14
CA ALA A 106 9.97 -8.55 -2.96
C ALA A 106 9.58 -7.15 -2.43
N THR A 107 8.35 -7.01 -1.93
CA THR A 107 7.87 -5.77 -1.32
C THR A 107 8.66 -5.42 -0.07
N ALA A 108 8.94 -6.40 0.81
CA ALA A 108 9.77 -6.17 1.99
C ALA A 108 11.19 -5.70 1.60
N GLN A 109 11.78 -6.26 0.53
CA GLN A 109 13.08 -5.81 0.03
C GLN A 109 13.03 -4.37 -0.49
N VAL A 110 11.99 -3.99 -1.22
CA VAL A 110 11.79 -2.61 -1.71
C VAL A 110 11.52 -1.65 -0.55
N ALA A 111 10.74 -2.05 0.45
CA ALA A 111 10.48 -1.26 1.65
C ALA A 111 11.77 -0.96 2.43
N HIS A 112 12.70 -1.92 2.53
CA HIS A 112 14.00 -1.72 3.16
C HIS A 112 14.97 -0.82 2.37
N PHE A 113 14.70 -0.59 1.08
CA PHE A 113 15.51 0.31 0.26
C PHE A 113 15.18 1.79 0.53
N TYR A 114 13.92 2.10 0.89
CA TYR A 114 13.48 3.45 1.26
C TYR A 114 13.72 3.74 2.75
#